data_AF-A0A8T3M744-F1
#
_entry.id   AF-A0A8T3M744-F1
#
_cell.length_a   1.000
_cell.length_b   1.000
_cell.length_c   1.000
_cell.angle_alpha   90.00
_cell.angle_beta   90.00
_cell.angle_gamma   90.00
#
_symmetry.space_group_name_H-M   'P 1'
#
loop_
_entity.id
_entity.type
_entity.pdbx_description
1 polymer ?
#
loop_
_entity_poly.entity_id
_entity_poly.type
_entity_poly.pdbx_seq_one_letter_code
_entity_poly.pdbx_strand_id
1 'polypeptide(L)'
;MTTNIDDDDLEIPELTDEFWARAVPNPYARKPGEKTEICLDGAVEYQLRLIPSTRVIGRFTSTLDAWPAIIAAAESGRSPRTLSLDAIGSAGQRWHMAAGPFLIAFARLNNGEPWPHGDPAIRPTRSRAGA
;
A
#
# COMPACT_ATOMS: atom_id res chain seq x y z
N MET A 1 -2.40 18.74 -36.95
CA MET A 1 -1.61 19.69 -36.15
C MET A 1 -1.63 19.17 -34.73
N THR A 2 -0.67 18.31 -34.39
CA THR A 2 -0.49 17.75 -33.05
C THR A 2 0.49 18.64 -32.32
N THR A 3 0.01 19.41 -31.34
CA THR A 3 0.85 20.18 -30.43
C THR A 3 1.59 19.20 -29.53
N ASN A 4 2.87 19.00 -29.80
CA ASN A 4 3.81 18.47 -28.81
C ASN A 4 3.91 19.53 -27.72
N ILE A 5 3.43 19.21 -26.52
CA ILE A 5 3.73 20.00 -25.33
C ILE A 5 5.13 19.55 -24.92
N ASP A 6 6.12 20.41 -25.18
CA ASP A 6 7.48 20.18 -24.70
C ASP A 6 7.47 20.27 -23.17
N ASP A 7 7.96 19.22 -22.50
CA ASP A 7 7.99 19.05 -21.03
C ASP A 7 8.79 20.16 -20.31
N ASP A 8 9.54 20.97 -21.06
CA ASP A 8 10.43 22.03 -20.55
C ASP A 8 9.69 23.31 -20.10
N ASP A 9 8.40 23.48 -20.43
CA ASP A 9 7.58 24.62 -19.98
C ASP A 9 6.80 24.34 -18.68
N LEU A 10 6.97 23.15 -18.08
CA LEU A 10 6.43 22.86 -16.75
C LEU A 10 7.39 23.38 -15.67
N GLU A 11 7.30 24.66 -15.35
CA GLU A 11 7.91 25.23 -14.15
C GLU A 11 7.35 24.50 -12.90
N ILE A 12 8.09 23.51 -12.40
CA ILE A 12 7.79 22.90 -11.10
C ILE A 12 8.19 23.93 -10.04
N PRO A 13 7.23 24.53 -9.30
CA PRO A 13 7.56 25.55 -8.31
C PRO A 13 8.47 24.95 -7.24
N GLU A 14 9.57 25.64 -6.94
CA GLU A 14 10.44 25.27 -5.83
C GLU A 14 9.62 25.26 -4.53
N LEU A 15 9.56 24.11 -3.86
CA LEU A 15 8.85 23.96 -2.59
C LEU A 15 9.66 24.64 -1.48
N THR A 16 9.40 25.93 -1.26
CA THR A 16 10.08 26.77 -0.25
C THR A 16 9.76 26.35 1.19
N ASP A 17 10.59 26.77 2.15
CA ASP A 17 10.34 26.55 3.58
C ASP A 17 8.99 27.15 4.04
N GLU A 18 8.54 28.24 3.42
CA GLU A 18 7.25 28.87 3.68
C GLU A 18 6.07 28.02 3.18
N PHE A 19 6.24 27.30 2.07
CA PHE A 19 5.27 26.32 1.59
C PHE A 19 5.12 25.18 2.58
N TRP A 20 6.23 24.63 3.08
CA TRP A 20 6.21 23.57 4.10
C TRP A 20 5.67 24.06 5.45
N ALA A 21 5.92 25.31 5.82
CA ALA A 21 5.37 25.92 7.03
C ALA A 21 3.84 26.06 6.99
N ARG A 22 3.24 26.15 5.79
CA ARG A 22 1.78 26.16 5.58
C ARG A 22 1.19 24.78 5.31
N ALA A 23 2.03 23.76 5.11
CA ALA A 23 1.56 22.41 4.84
C ALA A 23 0.83 21.88 6.08
N VAL A 24 -0.48 21.66 5.93
CA VAL A 24 -1.28 21.03 6.97
C VAL A 24 -1.11 19.51 6.82
N PRO A 25 -0.72 18.78 7.88
CA PRO A 25 -0.71 17.33 7.84
C PRO A 25 -2.08 16.83 7.37
N ASN A 26 -2.10 15.94 6.39
CA ASN A 26 -3.36 15.34 5.95
C ASN A 26 -4.01 14.67 7.18
N PRO A 27 -5.22 15.07 7.61
CA PRO A 27 -5.86 14.49 8.78
C PRO A 27 -6.21 13.01 8.59
N TYR A 28 -6.24 12.55 7.34
CA TYR A 28 -6.41 11.16 6.95
C TYR A 28 -5.08 10.45 6.64
N ALA A 29 -3.94 11.11 6.87
CA ALA A 29 -2.65 10.44 6.80
C ALA A 29 -2.60 9.36 7.88
N ARG A 30 -2.28 8.15 7.43
CA ARG A 30 -2.05 7.01 8.32
C ARG A 30 -0.96 7.32 9.32
N LYS A 31 -1.19 7.06 10.60
CA LYS A 31 -0.15 7.20 11.62
C LYS A 31 0.88 6.06 11.49
N PRO A 32 2.16 6.30 11.79
CA PRO A 32 3.14 5.22 11.85
C PRO A 32 2.68 4.10 12.79
N GLY A 33 2.78 2.84 12.35
CA GLY A 33 2.31 1.68 13.13
C GLY A 33 0.82 1.39 13.05
N GLU A 34 0.01 2.28 12.46
CA GLU A 34 -1.43 2.09 12.34
C GLU A 34 -1.75 1.07 11.24
N LYS A 35 -2.58 0.07 11.59
CA LYS A 35 -3.10 -0.89 10.62
C LYS A 35 -4.20 -0.24 9.80
N THR A 36 -4.21 -0.53 8.51
CA THR A 36 -5.19 0.02 7.58
C THR A 36 -6.02 -1.10 6.99
N GLU A 37 -7.34 -0.94 7.11
CA GLU A 37 -8.31 -1.78 6.42
C GLU A 37 -8.58 -1.22 5.03
N ILE A 38 -8.65 -2.10 4.05
CA ILE A 38 -9.13 -1.79 2.70
C ILE A 38 -10.49 -2.43 2.53
N CYS A 39 -11.52 -1.60 2.55
CA CYS A 39 -12.90 -1.97 2.28
C CYS A 39 -13.21 -1.75 0.79
N LEU A 40 -13.59 -2.81 0.08
CA LEU A 40 -14.16 -2.67 -1.26
C LEU A 40 -15.67 -2.63 -1.15
N ASP A 41 -16.32 -1.65 -1.78
CA ASP A 41 -17.78 -1.56 -1.75
C ASP A 41 -18.42 -2.82 -2.34
N GLY A 42 -19.26 -3.46 -1.53
CA GLY A 42 -19.94 -4.71 -1.88
C GLY A 42 -19.09 -5.98 -1.73
N ALA A 43 -17.85 -5.88 -1.24
CA ALA A 43 -17.09 -7.04 -0.77
C ALA A 43 -17.65 -7.55 0.56
N VAL A 44 -17.79 -8.87 0.67
CA VAL A 44 -18.25 -9.56 1.88
C VAL A 44 -17.22 -10.56 2.41
N GLU A 45 -16.21 -10.90 1.61
CA GLU A 45 -15.12 -11.80 1.97
C GLU A 45 -13.86 -11.43 1.16
N TYR A 46 -12.69 -11.73 1.70
CA TYR A 46 -11.40 -11.66 1.04
C TYR A 46 -10.77 -13.05 0.99
N GLN A 47 -10.28 -13.44 -0.18
CA GLN A 47 -9.68 -14.74 -0.43
C GLN A 47 -8.20 -14.61 -0.76
N LEU A 48 -7.35 -15.25 0.03
CA LEU A 48 -5.96 -15.48 -0.34
C LEU A 48 -5.89 -16.79 -1.13
N ARG A 49 -5.40 -16.71 -2.37
CA ARG A 49 -5.26 -17.85 -3.27
C ARG A 49 -3.85 -17.99 -3.81
N LEU A 50 -3.59 -19.15 -4.38
CA LEU A 50 -2.40 -19.40 -5.16
C LEU A 50 -2.58 -18.96 -6.63
N ILE A 51 -1.46 -18.74 -7.32
CA ILE A 51 -1.36 -18.64 -8.78
C ILE A 51 -0.16 -19.46 -9.26
N PRO A 52 -0.28 -20.19 -10.39
CA PRO A 52 -1.45 -20.23 -11.29
C PRO A 52 -2.61 -21.10 -10.77
N SER A 53 -2.40 -21.96 -9.77
CA SER A 53 -3.49 -22.80 -9.23
C SER A 53 -4.53 -21.97 -8.48
N THR A 54 -5.81 -22.00 -8.84
CA THR A 54 -6.90 -21.24 -8.17
C THR A 54 -7.24 -21.70 -6.75
N ARG A 55 -6.34 -22.46 -6.10
CA ARG A 55 -6.50 -22.97 -4.74
C ARG A 55 -6.55 -21.81 -3.75
N VAL A 56 -7.64 -21.74 -3.00
CA VAL A 56 -7.80 -20.82 -1.86
C VAL A 56 -7.06 -21.40 -0.66
N ILE A 57 -6.23 -20.58 -0.02
CA ILE A 57 -5.44 -20.93 1.18
C ILE A 57 -5.87 -20.14 2.42
N GLY A 58 -6.73 -19.12 2.26
CA GLY A 58 -7.34 -18.39 3.36
C GLY A 58 -8.57 -17.63 2.92
N ARG A 59 -9.53 -17.47 3.84
CA ARG A 59 -10.75 -16.69 3.68
C ARG A 59 -10.89 -15.79 4.90
N PHE A 60 -11.21 -14.53 4.67
CA PHE A 60 -11.20 -13.49 5.70
C PHE A 60 -12.40 -12.58 5.51
N THR A 61 -12.99 -12.10 6.60
CA THR A 61 -14.07 -11.10 6.54
C THR A 61 -13.53 -9.68 6.39
N SER A 62 -12.28 -9.46 6.80
CA SER A 62 -11.58 -8.18 6.71
C SER A 62 -10.18 -8.37 6.12
N THR A 63 -9.68 -7.32 5.48
CA THR A 63 -8.27 -7.29 5.06
C THR A 63 -7.32 -7.16 6.25
N LEU A 64 -7.77 -6.64 7.40
CA LEU A 64 -6.97 -6.60 8.63
C LEU A 64 -6.52 -7.99 9.09
N ASP A 65 -7.36 -9.00 8.88
CA ASP A 65 -7.06 -10.40 9.18
C ASP A 65 -6.23 -11.05 8.06
N ALA A 66 -6.41 -10.59 6.82
CA ALA A 66 -5.68 -11.10 5.66
C ALA A 66 -4.20 -10.69 5.67
N TRP A 67 -3.86 -9.48 6.10
CA TRP A 67 -2.47 -8.97 6.11
C TRP A 67 -1.49 -9.87 6.85
N PRO A 68 -1.70 -10.24 8.13
CA PRO A 68 -0.78 -11.13 8.83
C PRO A 68 -0.70 -12.52 8.17
N ALA A 69 -1.80 -13.03 7.61
CA ALA A 69 -1.79 -14.33 6.92
C ALA A 69 -0.96 -14.30 5.62
N ILE A 70 -0.99 -13.20 4.88
CA ILE A 70 -0.17 -12.99 3.68
C ILE A 70 1.31 -12.94 4.05
N ILE A 71 1.66 -12.18 5.08
CA ILE A 71 3.04 -12.05 5.57
C ILE A 71 3.57 -13.40 6.05
N ALA A 72 2.78 -14.10 6.89
CA ALA A 72 3.14 -15.41 7.41
C ALA A 72 3.33 -16.45 6.28
N ALA A 73 2.49 -16.41 5.24
CA ALA A 73 2.66 -17.30 4.10
C ALA A 73 3.99 -17.05 3.37
N ALA A 74 4.39 -15.79 3.17
CA ALA A 74 5.68 -15.47 2.57
C ALA A 74 6.86 -15.88 3.47
N GLU A 75 6.77 -15.63 4.77
CA GLU A 75 7.80 -15.97 5.76
C GLU A 75 7.95 -17.48 5.96
N SER A 76 6.89 -18.27 5.73
CA SER A 76 6.95 -19.72 5.71
C SER A 76 7.62 -20.30 4.45
N GLY A 77 8.31 -19.48 3.66
CA GLY A 77 9.04 -19.89 2.46
C GLY A 77 8.18 -19.99 1.19
N ARG A 78 6.93 -19.53 1.21
CA ARG A 78 6.11 -19.50 -0.01
C ARG A 78 6.57 -18.36 -0.92
N SER A 79 6.75 -18.66 -2.20
CA SER A 79 7.11 -17.65 -3.19
C SER A 79 6.02 -16.57 -3.29
N PRO A 80 6.33 -15.28 -3.04
CA PRO A 80 5.38 -14.18 -3.18
C PRO A 80 4.71 -14.14 -4.55
N ARG A 81 5.42 -14.54 -5.61
CA ARG A 81 4.91 -14.62 -7.00
C ARG A 81 3.72 -15.56 -7.16
N THR A 82 3.49 -16.45 -6.19
CA THR A 82 2.40 -17.41 -6.20
C THR A 82 1.19 -16.96 -5.40
N LEU A 83 1.22 -15.79 -4.75
CA LEU A 83 0.13 -15.32 -3.91
C LEU A 83 -0.73 -14.28 -4.64
N SER A 84 -2.04 -14.36 -4.45
CA SER A 84 -3.01 -13.38 -4.93
C SER A 84 -4.10 -13.19 -3.88
N LEU A 85 -4.46 -11.95 -3.62
CA LEU A 85 -5.61 -11.58 -2.79
C LEU A 85 -6.73 -11.08 -3.71
N ASP A 86 -7.93 -11.62 -3.52
CA ASP A 86 -9.12 -11.15 -4.20
C ASP A 86 -10.21 -10.79 -3.17
N ALA A 87 -11.04 -9.81 -3.50
CA ALA A 87 -12.28 -9.51 -2.78
C ALA A 87 -13.44 -10.23 -3.46
N ILE A 88 -14.35 -10.78 -2.67
CA ILE A 88 -15.52 -11.52 -3.12
C ILE A 88 -16.75 -10.78 -2.61
N GLY A 89 -17.67 -10.48 -3.52
CA GLY A 89 -18.93 -9.87 -3.15
C GLY A 89 -20.08 -10.86 -2.97
N SER A 90 -21.22 -10.35 -2.52
CA SER A 90 -22.36 -11.16 -2.09
C SER A 90 -22.99 -12.06 -3.17
N ALA A 91 -22.87 -11.70 -4.46
CA ALA A 91 -23.34 -12.52 -5.58
C ALA A 91 -22.21 -13.39 -6.17
N GLY A 92 -21.08 -13.52 -5.48
CA GLY A 92 -19.94 -14.35 -5.90
C GLY A 92 -19.01 -13.68 -6.91
N GLN A 93 -19.24 -12.41 -7.25
CA GLN A 93 -18.32 -11.62 -8.06
C GLN A 93 -16.95 -11.53 -7.38
N ARG A 94 -15.89 -11.62 -8.17
CA ARG A 94 -14.51 -11.59 -7.70
C ARG A 94 -13.80 -10.37 -8.27
N TRP A 95 -13.19 -9.59 -7.40
CA TRP A 95 -12.32 -8.47 -7.76
C TRP A 95 -10.89 -8.76 -7.33
N HIS A 96 -9.96 -8.62 -8.25
CA HIS A 96 -8.55 -8.78 -7.94
C HIS A 96 -8.03 -7.56 -7.18
N MET A 97 -7.39 -7.77 -6.01
CA MET A 97 -6.80 -6.67 -5.25
C MET A 97 -5.32 -6.49 -5.58
N ALA A 98 -4.54 -7.56 -5.41
CA ALA A 98 -3.10 -7.54 -5.65
C ALA A 98 -2.56 -8.97 -5.72
N ALA A 99 -1.43 -9.14 -6.40
CA ALA A 99 -0.69 -10.40 -6.49
C ALA A 99 0.81 -10.18 -6.41
N GLY A 100 1.53 -11.28 -6.21
CA GLY A 100 2.97 -11.30 -6.37
C GLY A 100 3.73 -10.60 -5.24
N PRO A 101 4.98 -10.19 -5.50
CA PRO A 101 5.79 -9.44 -4.55
C PRO A 101 5.13 -8.13 -4.09
N PHE A 102 4.35 -7.47 -4.96
CA PHE A 102 3.62 -6.25 -4.62
C PHE A 102 2.62 -6.49 -3.48
N LEU A 103 1.92 -7.63 -3.48
CA LEU A 103 0.99 -8.00 -2.41
C LEU A 103 1.67 -8.05 -1.04
N ILE A 104 2.94 -8.50 -0.97
CA ILE A 104 3.67 -8.58 0.31
C ILE A 104 4.04 -7.19 0.81
N ALA A 105 4.60 -6.34 -0.05
CA ALA A 105 4.90 -4.95 0.32
C ALA A 105 3.63 -4.23 0.78
N PHE A 106 2.52 -4.47 0.07
CA PHE A 106 1.22 -3.90 0.39
C PHE A 106 0.66 -4.45 1.72
N ALA A 107 0.78 -5.74 1.99
CA ALA A 107 0.34 -6.33 3.25
C ALA A 107 1.16 -5.84 4.45
N ARG A 108 2.50 -5.77 4.31
CA ARG A 108 3.39 -5.22 5.35
C ARG A 108 3.02 -3.78 5.68
N LEU A 109 2.90 -2.97 4.64
CA LEU A 109 2.45 -1.59 4.77
C LEU A 109 1.13 -1.53 5.55
N ASN A 110 0.07 -2.15 5.05
CA ASN A 110 -1.25 -2.05 5.68
C ASN A 110 -1.35 -2.77 7.04
N ASN A 111 -0.38 -3.63 7.39
CA ASN A 111 -0.23 -4.21 8.73
C ASN A 111 0.51 -3.27 9.72
N GLY A 112 0.84 -2.05 9.31
CA GLY A 112 1.47 -1.03 10.14
C GLY A 112 3.00 -1.01 10.08
N GLU A 113 3.63 -1.81 9.21
CA GLU A 113 5.08 -1.73 9.04
C GLU A 113 5.50 -0.39 8.43
N PRO A 114 6.70 0.12 8.79
CA PRO A 114 7.27 1.30 8.16
C PRO A 114 7.44 1.07 6.66
N TRP A 115 7.32 2.15 5.89
CA TRP A 115 7.56 2.08 4.45
C TRP A 115 9.00 1.59 4.20
N PRO A 116 9.24 0.66 3.25
CA PRO A 116 10.57 0.07 3.03
C PRO A 116 11.65 1.09 2.64
N HIS A 117 11.27 2.29 2.22
CA HIS A 117 12.19 3.39 1.91
C HIS A 117 12.27 4.47 3.01
N GLY A 118 11.76 4.16 4.21
CA GLY A 118 11.57 5.13 5.29
C GLY A 118 10.26 5.91 5.12
N ASP A 119 9.75 6.40 6.23
CA ASP A 119 8.60 7.31 6.21
C ASP A 119 9.03 8.66 5.62
N PRO A 120 8.47 9.12 4.48
CA PRO A 120 8.82 10.41 3.93
C PRO A 120 8.50 11.58 4.86
N ALA A 121 7.62 11.39 5.87
CA ALA A 121 7.35 12.36 6.92
C ALA A 121 8.45 12.44 7.99
N ILE A 122 9.31 11.42 8.10
CA ILE A 122 10.47 11.39 8.99
C ILE A 122 11.70 11.74 8.18
N ARG A 123 11.81 13.00 7.72
CA ARG A 123 13.13 13.52 7.36
C ARG A 123 13.91 13.77 8.65
N PRO A 124 15.17 13.31 8.79
CA PRO A 124 15.99 13.76 9.89
C PRO A 124 16.09 15.28 9.76
N THR A 125 15.58 16.01 10.75
CA THR A 125 15.92 17.42 10.94
C THR A 125 17.42 17.51 10.89
N ARG A 126 17.94 18.07 9.80
CA ARG A 126 19.36 18.34 9.67
C ARG A 126 19.65 19.44 10.68
N SER A 127 19.99 19.03 11.91
CA SER A 127 20.49 19.92 12.94
C SER A 127 21.66 20.65 12.30
N ARG A 128 21.45 21.93 12.00
CA ARG A 128 22.53 22.83 11.60
C ARG A 128 23.41 22.92 12.85
N ALA A 129 24.40 22.04 12.94
CA ALA A 129 25.48 22.18 13.89
C ALA A 129 26.21 23.46 13.50
N GLY A 130 25.85 24.55 14.18
CA GLY A 130 26.69 25.73 14.24
C GLY A 130 27.89 25.40 15.13
N ALA A 131 29.08 25.48 14.53
CA ALA A 131 30.33 25.92 15.13
C ALA A 131 31.30 26.20 13.99
#